data_AF-A0A383A838-F1
#
_entry.id   AF-A0A383A838-F1
#
_cell.length_a   1.000
_cell.length_b   1.000
_cell.length_c   1.000
_cell.angle_alpha   90.00
_cell.angle_beta   90.00
_cell.angle_gamma   90.00
#
_symmetry.space_group_name_H-M   'P 1'
#
loop_
_entity.id
_entity.type
_entity.pdbx_description
1 polymer ?
#
loop_
_entity_poly.entity_id
_entity_poly.type
_entity_poly.pdbx_seq_one_letter_code
_entity_poly.pdbx_strand_id
1 'polypeptide(L)'
;MKNIQPKNYNQDDVAKLINEYRENPNRETVEKLATDLGKSVRSVTAKLSQLGVYKKIERKTKTGKAIISKSDLVKIINEHYNLEMPSLVKATKEDLEKMVVNL
;
A
#
# COMPACT_ATOMS: atom_id res chain seq x y z
N MET A 1 -8.49 -32.75 -17.62
CA MET A 1 -8.05 -31.65 -16.73
C MET A 1 -6.59 -31.37 -17.03
N LYS A 2 -6.24 -30.16 -17.49
CA LYS A 2 -4.84 -29.84 -17.85
C LYS A 2 -4.03 -29.66 -16.56
N ASN A 3 -3.05 -30.54 -16.33
CA ASN A 3 -2.04 -30.38 -15.29
C ASN A 3 -1.19 -29.15 -15.61
N ILE A 4 -1.45 -28.05 -14.89
CA ILE A 4 -0.62 -26.85 -14.96
C ILE A 4 0.50 -27.05 -13.95
N GLN A 5 1.64 -27.58 -14.41
CA GLN A 5 2.85 -27.51 -13.60
C GLN A 5 3.19 -26.04 -13.32
N PRO A 6 3.67 -25.67 -12.13
CA PRO A 6 4.13 -24.31 -11.87
C PRO A 6 5.34 -24.04 -12.77
N LYS A 7 5.12 -23.38 -13.90
CA LYS A 7 6.19 -22.89 -14.78
C LYS A 7 7.07 -21.95 -13.96
N ASN A 8 8.17 -22.44 -13.40
CA ASN A 8 9.08 -21.62 -12.62
C ASN A 8 9.56 -20.46 -13.51
N TYR A 9 9.77 -19.28 -12.92
CA TYR A 9 10.30 -18.14 -13.65
C TYR A 9 11.68 -18.52 -14.22
N ASN A 10 11.86 -18.37 -15.54
CA ASN A 10 13.18 -18.49 -16.13
C ASN A 10 14.05 -17.28 -15.74
N GLN A 11 15.36 -17.37 -15.91
CA GLN A 11 16.30 -16.28 -15.64
C GLN A 11 15.93 -15.02 -16.45
N ASP A 12 15.53 -15.19 -17.72
CA ASP A 12 15.06 -14.10 -18.59
C ASP A 12 13.76 -13.47 -18.06
N ASP A 13 12.82 -14.28 -17.56
CA ASP A 13 11.57 -13.79 -16.97
C ASP A 13 11.85 -12.95 -15.72
N VAL A 14 12.84 -13.37 -14.91
CA VAL A 14 13.26 -12.65 -13.70
C VAL A 14 13.92 -11.31 -14.07
N ALA A 15 14.78 -11.29 -15.09
CA ALA A 15 15.40 -10.05 -15.57
C ALA A 15 14.34 -9.06 -16.09
N LYS A 16 13.39 -9.53 -16.90
CA LYS A 16 12.27 -8.73 -17.39
C LYS A 16 11.43 -8.16 -16.24
N LEU A 17 11.10 -9.00 -15.25
CA LEU A 17 10.38 -8.62 -14.04
C LEU A 17 11.04 -7.47 -13.28
N ILE A 18 12.35 -7.59 -13.04
CA ILE A 18 13.11 -6.60 -12.29
C ILE A 18 13.19 -5.29 -13.07
N ASN A 19 13.49 -5.35 -14.36
CA ASN A 19 13.67 -4.16 -15.19
C ASN A 19 12.36 -3.36 -15.32
N GLU A 20 11.26 -4.01 -15.73
CA GLU A 20 9.97 -3.32 -15.90
C GLU A 20 9.43 -2.76 -14.58
N TYR A 21 9.55 -3.53 -13.49
CA TYR A 21 9.07 -3.06 -12.19
C TYR A 21 9.96 -1.94 -11.61
N ARG A 22 11.27 -1.93 -11.89
CA ARG A 22 12.16 -0.84 -11.46
C ARG A 22 11.86 0.46 -12.19
N GLU A 23 11.55 0.39 -13.48
CA GLU A 23 11.15 1.56 -14.26
C GLU A 23 9.82 2.14 -13.77
N ASN A 24 8.83 1.28 -13.48
CA ASN A 24 7.50 1.70 -13.04
C ASN A 24 6.99 0.84 -11.86
N PRO A 25 7.37 1.13 -10.61
CA PRO A 25 7.04 0.31 -9.44
C PRO A 25 5.60 0.57 -8.95
N ASN A 26 4.62 0.28 -9.82
CA ASN A 26 3.21 0.47 -9.55
C ASN A 26 2.44 -0.86 -9.73
N ARG A 27 1.15 -0.84 -9.37
CA ARG A 27 0.29 -2.02 -9.47
C ARG A 27 -0.02 -2.42 -10.91
N GLU A 28 -0.20 -1.46 -11.81
CA GLU A 28 -0.49 -1.72 -13.22
C GLU A 28 0.64 -2.50 -13.89
N THR A 29 1.90 -2.17 -13.58
CA THR A 29 3.08 -2.90 -14.07
C THR A 29 3.05 -4.35 -13.62
N VAL A 30 2.66 -4.64 -12.37
CA VAL A 30 2.51 -6.01 -11.87
C VAL A 30 1.41 -6.76 -12.62
N GLU A 31 0.30 -6.08 -12.95
CA GLU A 31 -0.82 -6.67 -13.71
C GLU A 31 -0.44 -6.95 -15.16
N LYS A 32 0.31 -6.05 -15.81
CA LYS A 32 0.90 -6.26 -17.14
C LYS A 32 1.86 -7.46 -17.15
N LEU A 33 2.84 -7.48 -16.24
CA LEU A 33 3.79 -8.58 -16.08
C LEU A 33 3.10 -9.93 -15.80
N ALA A 34 2.03 -9.92 -15.01
CA ALA A 34 1.23 -11.11 -14.75
C ALA A 34 0.57 -11.64 -16.03
N THR A 35 0.02 -10.74 -16.84
CA THR A 35 -0.62 -11.08 -18.12
C THR A 35 0.40 -11.61 -19.12
N ASP A 36 1.53 -10.92 -19.29
CA ASP A 36 2.63 -11.28 -20.19
C ASP A 36 3.23 -12.65 -19.89
N LEU A 37 3.44 -12.96 -18.59
CA LEU A 37 4.07 -14.21 -18.16
C LEU A 37 3.05 -15.35 -17.96
N GLY A 38 1.76 -15.09 -18.16
CA GLY A 38 0.69 -16.05 -17.89
C GLY A 38 0.64 -16.47 -16.41
N LYS A 39 0.92 -15.53 -15.51
CA LYS A 39 1.00 -15.71 -14.05
C LYS A 39 -0.10 -14.94 -13.34
N SER A 40 -0.34 -15.30 -12.07
CA SER A 40 -1.18 -14.49 -11.21
C SER A 40 -0.42 -13.26 -10.69
N VAL A 41 -1.13 -12.15 -10.50
CA VAL A 41 -0.62 -10.93 -9.84
C VAL A 41 0.02 -11.27 -8.49
N ARG A 42 -0.58 -12.21 -7.74
CA ARG A 42 -0.05 -12.71 -6.46
C ARG A 42 1.32 -13.37 -6.62
N SER A 43 1.49 -14.23 -7.62
CA SER A 43 2.77 -14.93 -7.89
C SER A 43 3.87 -13.93 -8.27
N VAL A 44 3.54 -12.95 -9.12
CA VAL A 44 4.47 -11.90 -9.53
C VAL A 44 4.89 -11.05 -8.33
N THR A 45 3.93 -10.61 -7.51
CA THR A 45 4.19 -9.82 -6.30
C THR A 45 5.06 -10.59 -5.30
N ALA A 46 4.77 -11.88 -5.09
CA ALA A 46 5.57 -12.75 -4.23
C ALA A 46 7.00 -12.88 -4.75
N LYS A 47 7.18 -13.03 -6.07
CA LYS A 47 8.51 -13.11 -6.68
C LYS A 47 9.29 -11.79 -6.54
N LEU A 48 8.67 -10.65 -6.81
CA LEU A 48 9.27 -9.33 -6.62
C LEU A 48 9.63 -9.07 -5.14
N SER A 49 8.82 -9.57 -4.21
CA SER A 49 9.08 -9.46 -2.77
C SER A 49 10.26 -10.35 -2.35
N GLN A 50 10.34 -11.58 -2.86
CA GLN A 50 11.48 -12.48 -2.63
C GLN A 50 12.80 -11.90 -3.17
N LEU A 51 12.74 -11.16 -4.28
CA LEU A 51 13.87 -10.46 -4.87
C LEU A 51 14.20 -9.13 -4.15
N GLY A 52 13.39 -8.72 -3.17
CA GLY A 52 13.59 -7.47 -2.42
C GLY A 52 13.30 -6.20 -3.21
N VAL A 53 12.69 -6.29 -4.39
CA VAL A 53 12.44 -5.13 -5.29
C VAL A 53 11.04 -4.55 -5.08
N TYR A 54 10.09 -5.36 -4.59
CA TYR A 54 8.71 -4.94 -4.44
C TYR A 54 8.55 -3.75 -3.46
N LYS A 55 7.98 -2.64 -3.95
CA LYS A 55 7.63 -1.48 -3.13
C LYS A 55 6.19 -1.66 -2.63
N LYS A 56 6.03 -1.76 -1.32
CA LYS A 56 4.71 -1.83 -0.69
C LYS A 56 3.97 -0.51 -0.97
N ILE A 57 2.80 -0.61 -1.58
CA ILE A 57 1.97 0.55 -1.85
C ILE A 57 1.50 1.12 -0.51
N GLU A 58 1.91 2.35 -0.21
CA GLU A 58 1.35 3.11 0.89
C GLU A 58 -0.14 3.30 0.63
N ARG A 59 -0.98 2.79 1.54
CA ARG A 59 -2.43 2.91 1.42
C ARG A 59 -2.80 4.38 1.65
N LYS A 60 -2.95 5.14 0.58
CA LYS A 60 -3.56 6.47 0.60
C LYS A 60 -5.07 6.31 0.48
N THR A 61 -5.83 7.13 1.22
CA THR A 61 -7.28 7.23 1.02
C THR A 61 -7.59 7.81 -0.36
N LYS A 62 -8.82 7.66 -0.87
CA LYS A 62 -9.26 8.21 -2.17
C LYS A 62 -8.99 9.73 -2.32
N THR A 63 -8.83 10.43 -1.20
CA THR A 63 -8.52 11.86 -1.10
C THR A 63 -7.03 12.17 -0.98
N GLY A 64 -6.13 11.19 -1.08
CA GLY A 64 -4.68 11.39 -1.01
C GLY A 64 -4.12 11.69 0.38
N LYS A 65 -4.99 11.88 1.39
CA LYS A 65 -4.60 12.13 2.78
C LYS A 65 -4.14 10.83 3.45
N ALA A 66 -3.11 10.94 4.29
CA ALA A 66 -2.66 9.85 5.15
C ALA A 66 -3.83 9.30 5.96
N ILE A 67 -3.90 7.97 6.12
CA ILE A 67 -4.91 7.34 6.98
C ILE A 67 -4.52 7.63 8.42
N ILE A 68 -4.98 8.76 8.96
CA ILE A 68 -4.84 9.09 10.38
C ILE A 68 -5.99 8.41 11.14
N SER A 69 -5.67 7.72 12.24
CA SER A 69 -6.69 7.11 13.08
C SER A 69 -7.37 8.16 13.97
N LYS A 70 -8.58 7.88 14.48
CA LYS A 70 -9.24 8.80 15.42
C LYS A 70 -8.41 9.04 16.68
N SER A 71 -7.74 8.01 17.19
CA SER A 71 -6.85 8.14 18.34
C SER A 71 -5.67 9.06 18.06
N ASP A 72 -5.10 9.02 16.86
CA ASP A 72 -3.99 9.90 16.49
C ASP A 72 -4.46 11.35 16.36
N LEU A 73 -5.64 11.59 15.78
CA LEU A 73 -6.24 12.94 15.75
C LEU A 73 -6.45 13.50 17.16
N VAL A 74 -6.97 12.68 18.08
CA VAL A 74 -7.16 13.08 19.49
C VAL A 74 -5.83 13.37 20.17
N LYS A 75 -4.78 12.59 19.90
CA LYS A 75 -3.43 12.87 20.43
C LYS A 75 -2.91 14.23 19.95
N ILE A 76 -3.00 14.52 18.65
CA ILE A 76 -2.57 15.82 18.10
C ILE A 76 -3.28 16.98 18.80
N ILE A 77 -4.60 16.87 18.99
CA ILE A 77 -5.40 17.89 19.69
C ILE A 77 -4.96 18.03 21.14
N ASN A 78 -4.82 16.92 21.86
CA ASN A 78 -4.40 16.89 23.27
C ASN A 78 -2.99 17.47 23.46
N GLU A 79 -2.05 17.12 22.59
CA GLU A 79 -0.67 17.63 22.59
C GLU A 79 -0.64 19.14 22.31
N HIS A 80 -1.44 19.62 21.35
CA HIS A 80 -1.52 21.05 21.02
C HIS A 80 -2.01 21.90 22.20
N TYR A 81 -3.03 21.43 22.93
CA TYR A 81 -3.58 22.15 24.08
C TYR A 81 -2.95 21.78 25.43
N ASN A 82 -2.02 20.82 25.45
CA ASN A 82 -1.44 20.24 26.67
C ASN A 82 -2.53 19.76 27.67
N LEU A 83 -3.56 19.08 27.16
CA LEU A 83 -4.71 18.55 27.89
C LEU A 83 -4.93 17.07 27.59
N GLU A 84 -5.61 16.36 28.49
CA GLU A 84 -6.04 14.98 28.23
C GLU A 84 -7.57 14.89 28.13
N MET A 85 -8.08 14.80 26.90
CA MET A 85 -9.51 14.64 26.62
C MET A 85 -9.80 13.26 26.01
N PRO A 86 -9.75 12.16 26.78
CA PRO A 86 -9.93 10.80 26.25
C PRO A 86 -11.33 10.55 25.66
N SER A 87 -12.34 11.30 26.11
CA SER A 87 -13.71 11.24 25.59
C SER A 87 -13.82 11.76 24.15
N LEU A 88 -12.85 12.54 23.68
CA LEU A 88 -12.84 13.15 22.35
C LEU A 88 -12.81 12.11 21.22
N VAL A 89 -12.34 10.89 21.51
CA VAL A 89 -12.34 9.77 20.55
C VAL A 89 -13.76 9.34 20.12
N LYS A 90 -14.77 9.73 20.90
CA LYS A 90 -16.20 9.49 20.62
C LYS A 90 -16.78 10.46 19.59
N ALA A 91 -16.10 11.56 19.29
CA ALA A 91 -16.50 12.49 18.23
C ALA A 91 -16.44 11.83 16.83
N THR A 92 -17.08 12.47 15.86
CA THR A 92 -16.98 12.02 14.47
C THR A 92 -15.57 12.25 13.94
N LYS A 93 -15.11 11.38 13.03
CA LYS A 93 -13.76 11.53 12.44
C LYS A 93 -13.64 12.84 11.66
N GLU A 94 -14.73 13.29 11.02
CA GLU A 94 -14.76 14.53 10.25
C GLU A 94 -14.54 15.76 11.14
N ASP A 95 -15.17 15.82 12.31
CA ASP A 95 -15.00 16.95 13.24
C ASP A 95 -13.57 16.99 13.81
N LEU A 96 -12.99 15.84 14.12
CA LEU A 96 -11.61 15.73 14.58
C LEU A 96 -10.62 16.18 13.49
N GLU A 97 -10.85 15.81 12.23
CA GLU A 97 -10.03 16.28 11.11
C GLU A 97 -10.16 17.79 10.91
N LYS A 98 -11.38 18.36 11.02
CA LYS A 98 -11.60 19.81 10.95
C LYS A 98 -10.88 20.55 12.09
N MET A 99 -10.91 20.01 13.31
CA MET A 99 -10.17 20.59 14.42
C MET A 99 -8.67 20.61 14.14
N VAL A 100 -8.09 19.46 13.79
CA VAL A 100 -6.64 19.34 13.52
C VAL A 100 -6.18 20.25 12.37
N VAL A 101 -7.00 20.46 11.33
CA VAL A 101 -6.67 21.38 10.23
C VAL A 101 -6.66 22.86 10.66
N ASN A 102 -7.33 23.21 11.76
CA ASN A 102 -7.47 24.57 12.26
C ASN A 102 -6.71 24.83 13.58
N LEU A 103 -5.87 23.90 14.04
CA LEU A 103 -4.90 24.12 15.13
C LEU A 103 -3.70 24.92 14.60
#